data_AF-A0A925YZ53-F1
#
_entry.id   AF-A0A925YZ53-F1
#
_cell.length_a   1.000
_cell.length_b   1.000
_cell.length_c   1.000
_cell.angle_alpha   90.00
_cell.angle_beta   90.00
_cell.angle_gamma   90.00
#
_symmetry.space_group_name_H-M   'P 1'
#
loop_
_entity.id
_entity.type
_entity.pdbx_description
1 polymer ?
#
loop_
_entity_poly.entity_id
_entity_poly.type
_entity_poly.pdbx_seq_one_letter_code
_entity_poly.pdbx_strand_id
1 'polypeptide(L)'
;MIKRIFLLCLIIQTASVFSQTVQWASSLKRFSTEPGKKAFAAKQVLGKPSVLPAWGENPTAWASSNMDSPNEEFIHIAFDTPMQIKQVVIGESYNPGSIKEVIVFSETGKKYSVYKNDTIKPRWSTGGRMFHVMMPLTEYKVSEVKVILDTKKIGGSNQIDCIGISDGDIPVEAIINEIQYAEEVGEPENLGPQINSRYDDMLPIISPDGKTLYFGRKLHPENIGDEKRDDIWYSTLDVNNNWTTAQHYGAPLNNEHHNFVSWISADDKTILLANDYKNPGVGQRISISTKNNNEWGFPKRLPVDDMYSENEYSCYHANTEGTAILMAIEREITFGDMDIYVSMKRKNGSWTEPKNIGNVINTAAKEGSVFIAADNKTIYFSSEGFSGYGGFDMYLSRRLDDTWLNWSEPVNLGKKINSKADDFYYTIPASGDYAYFSSRE
;
A
#
# COMPACT_ATOMS: atom_id res chain seq x y z
N MET A 1 -40.84 -45.41 -8.93
CA MET A 1 -39.43 -45.73 -8.63
C MET A 1 -39.06 -44.99 -7.35
N ILE A 2 -39.04 -45.68 -6.21
CA ILE A 2 -38.86 -45.09 -4.87
C ILE A 2 -37.35 -44.92 -4.64
N LYS A 3 -36.85 -43.69 -4.54
CA LYS A 3 -35.47 -43.41 -4.09
C LYS A 3 -35.49 -43.15 -2.58
N ARG A 4 -34.86 -44.05 -1.83
CA ARG A 4 -34.59 -43.93 -0.39
C ARG A 4 -33.54 -42.84 -0.18
N ILE A 5 -33.84 -41.86 0.68
CA ILE A 5 -32.88 -40.86 1.16
C ILE A 5 -32.16 -41.48 2.37
N PHE A 6 -30.84 -41.66 2.26
CA PHE A 6 -29.98 -41.97 3.40
C PHE A 6 -29.61 -40.66 4.09
N LEU A 7 -30.03 -40.51 5.35
CA LEU A 7 -29.61 -39.40 6.22
C LEU A 7 -28.25 -39.79 6.84
N LEU A 8 -27.17 -39.17 6.37
CA LEU A 8 -25.85 -39.30 6.98
C LEU A 8 -25.77 -38.29 8.15
N CYS A 9 -25.91 -38.76 9.39
CA CYS A 9 -25.63 -37.93 10.57
C CYS A 9 -24.11 -37.76 10.71
N LEU A 10 -23.60 -36.58 10.31
CA LEU A 10 -22.23 -36.17 10.58
C LEU A 10 -22.14 -35.69 12.05
N ILE A 11 -21.52 -36.49 12.91
CA ILE A 11 -21.18 -36.07 14.27
C ILE A 11 -19.91 -35.21 14.16
N ILE A 12 -20.08 -33.89 14.22
CA ILE A 12 -18.97 -32.94 14.32
C ILE A 12 -18.52 -32.92 15.78
N GLN A 13 -17.42 -33.63 16.08
CA GLN A 13 -16.68 -33.40 17.33
C GLN A 13 -16.03 -32.01 17.22
N THR A 14 -16.54 -31.05 17.98
CA THR A 14 -15.90 -29.74 18.14
C THR A 14 -14.67 -29.92 19.02
N ALA A 15 -13.50 -30.10 18.41
CA ALA A 15 -12.24 -29.86 19.11
C ALA A 15 -12.18 -28.37 19.41
N SER A 16 -12.24 -28.00 20.69
CA SER A 16 -11.96 -26.63 21.12
C SER A 16 -10.47 -26.38 20.88
N VAL A 17 -10.14 -25.82 19.72
CA VAL A 17 -8.82 -25.25 19.48
C VAL A 17 -8.74 -24.01 20.36
N PHE A 18 -7.98 -24.08 21.45
CA PHE A 18 -7.66 -22.89 22.24
C PHE A 18 -6.75 -22.01 21.37
N SER A 19 -7.34 -21.02 20.70
CA SER A 19 -6.57 -19.96 20.03
C SER A 19 -5.92 -19.10 21.11
N GLN A 20 -4.61 -18.87 21.01
CA GLN A 20 -3.97 -17.85 21.83
C GLN A 20 -4.49 -16.46 21.45
N THR A 21 -4.52 -15.55 22.42
CA THR A 21 -4.86 -14.15 22.23
C THR A 21 -3.58 -13.36 22.01
N VAL A 22 -3.56 -12.51 20.98
CA VAL A 22 -2.46 -11.57 20.73
C VAL A 22 -3.01 -10.16 20.84
N GLN A 23 -2.35 -9.32 21.64
CA GLN A 23 -2.60 -7.89 21.69
C GLN A 23 -1.36 -7.15 21.19
N TRP A 24 -1.58 -6.21 20.27
CA TRP A 24 -0.54 -5.31 19.80
C TRP A 24 -0.61 -3.98 20.57
N ALA A 25 0.53 -3.28 20.65
CA ALA A 25 0.61 -2.00 21.32
C ALA A 25 -0.43 -1.00 20.76
N SER A 26 -1.20 -0.37 21.64
CA SER A 26 -2.29 0.53 21.24
C SER A 26 -1.97 2.00 21.50
N SER A 27 -1.05 2.29 22.43
CA SER A 27 -0.66 3.67 22.75
C SER A 27 0.81 3.80 23.14
N LEU A 28 1.37 4.96 22.80
CA LEU A 28 2.74 5.33 23.13
C LEU A 28 2.79 6.01 24.50
N LYS A 29 3.67 5.56 25.39
CA LYS A 29 3.88 6.17 26.71
C LYS A 29 5.04 7.14 26.70
N ARG A 30 6.21 6.65 26.31
CA ARG A 30 7.48 7.40 26.25
C ARG A 30 8.42 6.74 25.26
N PHE A 31 9.38 7.50 24.77
CA PHE A 31 10.48 7.00 23.94
C PHE A 31 11.71 7.86 24.20
N SER A 32 12.87 7.40 23.77
CA SER A 32 14.13 8.14 23.86
C SER A 32 14.21 9.24 22.81
N THR A 33 14.27 8.85 21.53
CA THR A 33 14.44 9.74 20.38
C THR A 33 13.68 9.21 19.14
N GLU A 34 13.41 10.10 18.18
CA GLU A 34 12.84 9.79 16.86
C GLU A 34 13.36 10.82 15.84
N PRO A 35 13.65 10.45 14.59
CA PRO A 35 14.20 11.40 13.60
C PRO A 35 13.15 12.39 13.08
N GLY A 36 11.86 12.07 13.17
CA GLY A 36 10.76 12.91 12.71
C GLY A 36 9.41 12.45 13.29
N LYS A 37 8.37 13.25 13.03
CA LYS A 37 7.00 13.00 13.56
C LYS A 37 6.12 12.11 12.66
N LYS A 38 6.61 11.78 11.46
CA LYS A 38 5.91 11.01 10.42
C LYS A 38 6.65 9.70 10.18
N ALA A 39 7.61 9.70 9.26
CA ALA A 39 8.54 8.60 9.02
C ALA A 39 9.40 8.31 10.26
N PHE A 40 9.55 7.02 10.57
CA PHE A 40 10.34 6.47 11.66
C PHE A 40 9.97 6.95 13.08
N ALA A 41 8.82 7.60 13.22
CA ALA A 41 8.34 8.11 14.50
C ALA A 41 8.06 6.98 15.49
N ALA A 42 8.14 7.25 16.79
CA ALA A 42 7.87 6.25 17.83
C ALA A 42 6.43 5.72 17.80
N LYS A 43 5.47 6.47 17.25
CA LYS A 43 4.10 5.99 17.04
C LYS A 43 3.99 4.85 16.02
N GLN A 44 5.02 4.62 15.20
CA GLN A 44 4.99 3.60 14.16
C GLN A 44 4.99 2.16 14.72
N VAL A 45 5.39 1.96 15.99
CA VAL A 45 5.33 0.62 16.63
C VAL A 45 3.92 0.17 17.04
N LEU A 46 2.91 1.03 16.86
CA LEU A 46 1.56 0.79 17.32
C LEU A 46 0.78 -0.03 16.28
N GLY A 47 -0.01 -0.98 16.77
CA GLY A 47 -0.77 -1.89 15.92
C GLY A 47 0.02 -3.13 15.48
N LYS A 48 -0.57 -3.85 14.52
CA LYS A 48 0.01 -5.05 13.92
C LYS A 48 1.32 -4.69 13.17
N PRO A 49 2.19 -5.67 12.89
CA PRO A 49 3.33 -5.46 12.00
C PRO A 49 2.89 -4.77 10.69
N SER A 50 3.64 -3.74 10.29
CA SER A 50 3.43 -3.01 9.03
C SER A 50 4.55 -3.26 8.02
N VAL A 51 5.69 -3.82 8.45
CA VAL A 51 6.85 -4.09 7.59
C VAL A 51 7.13 -5.59 7.48
N LEU A 52 7.04 -6.32 8.59
CA LEU A 52 7.28 -7.76 8.60
C LEU A 52 6.09 -8.51 7.98
N PRO A 53 6.32 -9.53 7.14
CA PRO A 53 7.53 -10.35 7.09
C PRO A 53 8.56 -9.99 6.01
N ALA A 54 8.30 -9.03 5.11
CA ALA A 54 9.21 -8.67 4.02
C ALA A 54 10.54 -8.07 4.49
N TRP A 55 10.51 -7.35 5.62
CA TRP A 55 11.65 -6.71 6.31
C TRP A 55 12.46 -5.71 5.46
N GLY A 56 13.28 -4.90 6.14
CA GLY A 56 14.02 -3.80 5.52
C GLY A 56 13.81 -2.49 6.28
N GLU A 57 14.60 -1.48 5.92
CA GLU A 57 14.41 -0.12 6.40
C GLU A 57 13.10 0.43 5.81
N ASN A 58 12.17 0.85 6.67
CA ASN A 58 10.87 1.34 6.22
C ASN A 58 10.36 2.45 7.16
N PRO A 59 9.82 3.56 6.62
CA PRO A 59 9.34 4.68 7.42
C PRO A 59 8.15 4.36 8.35
N THR A 60 7.51 3.19 8.19
CA THR A 60 6.44 2.67 9.06
C THR A 60 6.95 1.81 10.23
N ALA A 61 8.26 1.78 10.49
CA ALA A 61 8.84 1.23 11.71
C ALA A 61 9.56 2.32 12.52
N TRP A 62 9.57 2.25 13.85
CA TRP A 62 10.29 3.22 14.68
C TRP A 62 11.81 3.04 14.57
N ALA A 63 12.53 4.15 14.42
CA ALA A 63 13.98 4.22 14.60
C ALA A 63 14.34 5.32 15.60
N SER A 64 15.38 5.11 16.40
CA SER A 64 15.98 6.20 17.19
C SER A 64 16.72 7.19 16.29
N SER A 65 16.79 8.48 16.66
CA SER A 65 17.56 9.48 15.90
C SER A 65 19.06 9.19 15.88
N ASN A 66 19.58 8.53 16.92
CA ASN A 66 21.00 8.27 17.11
C ASN A 66 21.32 6.80 16.84
N MET A 67 21.83 6.49 15.64
CA MET A 67 22.16 5.13 15.22
C MET A 67 23.21 4.45 16.13
N ASP A 68 24.17 5.21 16.68
CA ASP A 68 25.24 4.68 17.54
C ASP A 68 25.25 5.39 18.92
N SER A 69 24.08 5.52 19.53
CA SER A 69 23.88 6.30 20.75
C SER A 69 24.78 5.80 21.89
N PRO A 70 25.58 6.67 22.55
CA PRO A 70 26.34 6.27 23.74
C PRO A 70 25.43 6.00 24.95
N ASN A 71 24.17 6.41 24.87
CA ASN A 71 23.12 6.16 25.84
C ASN A 71 22.18 5.06 25.33
N GLU A 72 21.39 4.49 26.23
CA GLU A 72 20.34 3.55 25.84
C GLU A 72 19.20 4.26 25.11
N GLU A 73 18.81 3.72 23.97
CA GLU A 73 17.57 4.10 23.28
C GLU A 73 16.44 3.21 23.79
N PHE A 74 15.20 3.71 23.83
CA PHE A 74 14.08 2.92 24.31
C PHE A 74 12.76 3.37 23.72
N ILE A 75 11.81 2.43 23.72
CA ILE A 75 10.41 2.68 23.46
C ILE A 75 9.55 2.05 24.55
N HIS A 76 8.53 2.77 24.99
CA HIS A 76 7.62 2.37 26.05
C HIS A 76 6.19 2.56 25.58
N ILE A 77 5.44 1.47 25.52
CA ILE A 77 4.08 1.40 25.00
C ILE A 77 3.12 0.79 26.01
N ALA A 78 1.82 0.94 25.75
CA ALA A 78 0.75 0.32 26.52
C ALA A 78 -0.26 -0.40 25.63
N PHE A 79 -1.03 -1.27 26.26
CA PHE A 79 -2.08 -2.09 25.66
C PHE A 79 -3.44 -1.72 26.23
N ASP A 80 -4.50 -1.82 25.41
CA ASP A 80 -5.85 -1.44 25.82
C ASP A 80 -6.41 -2.31 26.95
N THR A 81 -6.12 -3.62 26.89
CA THR A 81 -6.64 -4.58 27.87
C THR A 81 -5.48 -5.28 28.58
N PRO A 82 -5.22 -4.97 29.86
CA PRO A 82 -4.21 -5.69 30.61
C PRO A 82 -4.53 -7.19 30.69
N MET A 83 -3.54 -8.04 30.42
CA MET A 83 -3.69 -9.50 30.40
C MET A 83 -2.50 -10.23 31.02
N GLN A 84 -2.73 -11.45 31.53
CA GLN A 84 -1.62 -12.33 31.87
C GLN A 84 -0.98 -12.84 30.57
N ILE A 85 0.34 -12.97 30.56
CA ILE A 85 1.09 -13.24 29.33
C ILE A 85 2.04 -14.42 29.52
N LYS A 86 2.32 -15.12 28.43
CA LYS A 86 3.41 -16.09 28.28
C LYS A 86 4.49 -15.60 27.32
N GLN A 87 4.23 -14.56 26.54
CA GLN A 87 5.23 -13.99 25.65
C GLN A 87 5.08 -12.49 25.46
N VAL A 88 6.23 -11.82 25.29
CA VAL A 88 6.34 -10.50 24.65
C VAL A 88 6.98 -10.74 23.29
N VAL A 89 6.37 -10.20 22.24
CA VAL A 89 6.88 -10.28 20.86
C VAL A 89 7.28 -8.88 20.38
N ILE A 90 8.43 -8.78 19.72
CA ILE A 90 8.99 -7.53 19.21
C ILE A 90 9.43 -7.77 17.77
N GLY A 91 8.84 -7.05 16.82
CA GLY A 91 9.25 -7.11 15.42
C GLY A 91 10.45 -6.20 15.19
N GLU A 92 11.62 -6.76 14.91
CA GLU A 92 12.79 -6.01 14.48
C GLU A 92 12.91 -6.09 12.95
N SER A 93 12.42 -5.06 12.24
CA SER A 93 12.36 -5.04 10.77
C SER A 93 13.70 -4.76 10.09
N TYR A 94 14.59 -4.01 10.76
CA TYR A 94 15.88 -3.62 10.20
C TYR A 94 16.99 -3.59 11.26
N ASN A 95 18.16 -4.09 10.88
CA ASN A 95 19.35 -4.20 11.73
C ASN A 95 19.06 -4.77 13.14
N PRO A 96 18.50 -5.99 13.25
CA PRO A 96 18.05 -6.56 14.51
C PRO A 96 19.21 -6.94 15.44
N GLY A 97 18.91 -7.09 16.73
CA GLY A 97 19.83 -7.63 17.74
C GLY A 97 20.26 -6.64 18.81
N SER A 98 19.79 -5.39 18.76
CA SER A 98 20.16 -4.34 19.71
C SER A 98 19.36 -4.40 21.02
N ILE A 99 18.31 -5.23 21.12
CA ILE A 99 17.48 -5.36 22.33
C ILE A 99 18.33 -5.84 23.51
N LYS A 100 18.51 -4.95 24.48
CA LYS A 100 19.25 -5.14 25.73
C LYS A 100 18.36 -5.59 26.87
N GLU A 101 17.18 -5.00 27.02
CA GLU A 101 16.28 -5.32 28.12
C GLU A 101 14.82 -5.17 27.69
N VAL A 102 13.97 -6.08 28.17
CA VAL A 102 12.51 -5.97 28.04
C VAL A 102 11.91 -5.94 29.44
N ILE A 103 11.18 -4.87 29.73
CA ILE A 103 10.55 -4.62 31.02
C ILE A 103 9.05 -4.57 30.81
N VAL A 104 8.31 -5.40 31.55
CA VAL A 104 6.85 -5.33 31.59
C VAL A 104 6.37 -4.62 32.85
N PHE A 105 5.22 -3.97 32.75
CA PHE A 105 4.58 -3.27 33.86
C PHE A 105 3.21 -3.89 34.10
N SER A 106 2.91 -4.18 35.36
CA SER A 106 1.57 -4.60 35.75
C SER A 106 0.59 -3.43 35.77
N GLU A 107 -0.71 -3.72 35.87
CA GLU A 107 -1.78 -2.71 36.05
C GLU A 107 -1.55 -1.75 37.23
N THR A 108 -0.79 -2.18 38.24
CA THR A 108 -0.43 -1.35 39.41
C THR A 108 0.81 -0.48 39.20
N GLY A 109 1.45 -0.56 38.03
CA GLY A 109 2.71 0.12 37.70
C GLY A 109 3.96 -0.58 38.22
N LYS A 110 3.83 -1.73 38.90
CA LYS A 110 4.99 -2.55 39.31
C LYS A 110 5.73 -3.10 38.09
N LYS A 111 7.05 -2.95 38.08
CA LYS A 111 7.95 -3.29 36.95
C LYS A 111 8.57 -4.67 37.13
N TYR A 112 8.72 -5.39 36.03
CA TYR A 112 9.35 -6.71 35.99
C TYR A 112 10.26 -6.78 34.75
N SER A 113 11.56 -6.98 34.97
CA SER A 113 12.50 -7.27 33.87
C SER A 113 12.32 -8.73 33.48
N VAL A 114 11.86 -8.98 32.25
CA VAL A 114 11.55 -10.33 31.74
C VAL A 114 12.61 -10.85 30.76
N TYR A 115 13.48 -9.96 30.28
CA TYR A 115 14.63 -10.32 29.46
C TYR A 115 15.74 -9.30 29.67
N LYS A 116 16.99 -9.77 29.72
CA LYS A 116 18.18 -8.94 29.80
C LYS A 116 19.36 -9.60 29.09
N ASN A 117 20.11 -8.83 28.31
CA ASN A 117 21.33 -9.25 27.64
C ASN A 117 22.44 -8.20 27.80
N ASP A 118 23.34 -8.43 28.76
CA ASP A 118 24.49 -7.55 29.01
C ASP A 118 25.68 -7.85 28.10
N THR A 119 25.55 -8.81 27.18
CA THR A 119 26.63 -9.32 26.34
C THR A 119 26.31 -9.23 24.84
N ILE A 120 25.58 -8.18 24.43
CA ILE A 120 25.30 -7.92 23.02
C ILE A 120 26.61 -7.84 22.24
N LYS A 121 26.70 -8.64 21.17
CA LYS A 121 27.82 -8.66 20.24
C LYS A 121 27.31 -8.36 18.84
N PRO A 122 28.04 -7.57 18.04
CA PRO A 122 27.76 -7.44 16.62
C PRO A 122 27.65 -8.82 15.99
N ARG A 123 26.51 -9.10 15.39
CA ARG A 123 26.31 -10.28 14.57
C ARG A 123 25.84 -9.80 13.21
N TRP A 124 26.52 -10.26 12.17
CA TRP A 124 26.02 -10.11 10.81
C TRP A 124 24.71 -10.88 10.72
N SER A 125 23.61 -10.15 10.82
CA SER A 125 22.25 -10.63 10.71
C SER A 125 21.75 -10.20 9.35
N THR A 126 21.39 -11.15 8.49
CA THR A 126 20.65 -10.85 7.27
C THR A 126 19.15 -10.88 7.59
N GLY A 127 18.45 -9.78 7.33
CA GLY A 127 16.99 -9.70 7.43
C GLY A 127 16.44 -9.20 8.76
N GLY A 128 15.11 -9.07 8.81
CA GLY A 128 14.33 -8.79 10.01
C GLY A 128 13.92 -10.07 10.77
N ARG A 129 13.32 -9.90 11.95
CA ARG A 129 12.84 -11.04 12.76
C ARG A 129 11.68 -10.66 13.69
N MET A 130 10.88 -11.67 14.05
CA MET A 130 10.03 -11.65 15.24
C MET A 130 10.85 -12.14 16.43
N PHE A 131 11.19 -11.26 17.37
CA PHE A 131 11.92 -11.59 18.59
C PHE A 131 10.94 -11.90 19.73
N HIS A 132 11.03 -13.09 20.30
CA HIS A 132 10.13 -13.54 21.37
C HIS A 132 10.86 -13.67 22.69
N VAL A 133 10.34 -12.99 23.72
CA VAL A 133 10.65 -13.29 25.12
C VAL A 133 9.57 -14.23 25.62
N MET A 134 9.92 -15.50 25.83
CA MET A 134 9.01 -16.52 26.35
C MET A 134 9.13 -16.62 27.88
N MET A 135 8.01 -16.81 28.57
CA MET A 135 7.95 -16.94 30.03
C MET A 135 6.77 -17.84 30.47
N PRO A 136 6.79 -18.38 31.71
CA PRO A 136 5.58 -18.94 32.32
C PRO A 136 4.47 -17.88 32.39
N LEU A 137 3.21 -18.33 32.42
CA LEU A 137 2.07 -17.41 32.54
C LEU A 137 2.25 -16.52 33.78
N THR A 138 2.24 -15.20 33.58
CA THR A 138 2.47 -14.23 34.65
C THR A 138 1.36 -14.29 35.70
N GLU A 139 1.70 -14.18 36.99
CA GLU A 139 0.71 -14.09 38.09
C GLU A 139 -0.03 -12.74 38.13
N TYR A 140 0.39 -11.79 37.32
CA TYR A 140 -0.15 -10.45 37.20
C TYR A 140 -0.49 -10.16 35.74
N LYS A 141 -1.43 -9.24 35.53
CA LYS A 141 -1.73 -8.72 34.20
C LYS A 141 -0.74 -7.64 33.81
N VAL A 142 -0.21 -7.73 32.60
CA VAL A 142 0.69 -6.76 31.97
C VAL A 142 -0.14 -5.74 31.21
N SER A 143 0.17 -4.46 31.42
CA SER A 143 -0.48 -3.32 30.77
C SER A 143 0.48 -2.48 29.92
N GLU A 144 1.79 -2.51 30.21
CA GLU A 144 2.81 -1.73 29.49
C GLU A 144 4.07 -2.56 29.26
N VAL A 145 4.78 -2.27 28.16
CA VAL A 145 6.07 -2.88 27.82
C VAL A 145 7.06 -1.79 27.43
N LYS A 146 8.23 -1.81 28.06
CA LYS A 146 9.39 -0.98 27.69
C LYS A 146 10.48 -1.88 27.10
N VAL A 147 10.94 -1.54 25.89
CA VAL A 147 12.05 -2.17 25.20
C VAL A 147 13.23 -1.20 25.22
N ILE A 148 14.40 -1.68 25.64
CA ILE A 148 15.64 -0.92 25.72
C ILE A 148 16.63 -1.50 24.72
N LEU A 149 17.25 -0.63 23.92
CA LEU A 149 18.21 -0.96 22.88
C LEU A 149 19.62 -0.46 23.26
N ASP A 150 20.64 -1.26 22.94
CA ASP A 150 22.06 -0.87 22.95
C ASP A 150 22.55 -0.68 21.51
N THR A 151 22.18 0.45 20.91
CA THR A 151 22.42 0.74 19.49
C THR A 151 23.92 0.92 19.20
N LYS A 152 24.72 1.37 20.17
CA LYS A 152 26.19 1.40 20.06
C LYS A 152 26.82 0.01 19.83
N LYS A 153 26.22 -1.06 20.35
CA LYS A 153 26.74 -2.42 20.15
C LYS A 153 26.34 -3.02 18.82
N ILE A 154 25.18 -2.65 18.28
CA ILE A 154 24.69 -3.05 16.96
C ILE A 154 24.48 -1.78 16.13
N GLY A 155 25.59 -1.20 15.68
CA GLY A 155 25.58 0.11 15.04
C GLY A 155 24.76 0.16 13.75
N GLY A 156 24.29 1.35 13.41
CA GLY A 156 23.36 1.61 12.29
C GLY A 156 21.89 1.76 12.73
N SER A 157 21.00 1.95 11.75
CA SER A 157 19.57 2.17 11.98
C SER A 157 18.90 0.88 12.48
N ASN A 158 18.66 0.74 13.80
CA ASN A 158 17.86 -0.36 14.34
C ASN A 158 16.38 0.03 14.31
N GLN A 159 15.52 -0.81 13.73
CA GLN A 159 14.10 -0.52 13.61
C GLN A 159 13.22 -1.53 14.33
N ILE A 160 12.21 -1.02 15.04
CA ILE A 160 11.14 -1.80 15.64
C ILE A 160 9.85 -1.53 14.88
N ASP A 161 9.30 -2.56 14.26
CA ASP A 161 8.05 -2.53 13.49
C ASP A 161 6.84 -2.60 14.42
N CYS A 162 6.87 -3.49 15.40
CA CYS A 162 5.73 -3.68 16.31
C CYS A 162 6.16 -4.26 17.66
N ILE A 163 5.29 -4.11 18.66
CA ILE A 163 5.43 -4.74 19.98
C ILE A 163 4.07 -5.35 20.37
N GLY A 164 4.07 -6.62 20.76
CA GLY A 164 2.88 -7.36 21.14
C GLY A 164 3.06 -8.19 22.41
N ILE A 165 1.94 -8.62 22.98
CA ILE A 165 1.87 -9.58 24.09
C ILE A 165 0.87 -10.68 23.79
N SER A 166 1.10 -11.87 24.34
CA SER A 166 0.18 -13.00 24.19
C SER A 166 0.18 -13.92 25.41
N ASP A 167 -0.96 -14.58 25.67
CA ASP A 167 -1.14 -15.65 26.66
C ASP A 167 -0.75 -17.05 26.14
N GLY A 168 -0.41 -17.15 24.85
CA GLY A 168 -0.03 -18.39 24.18
C GLY A 168 1.45 -18.74 24.34
N ASP A 169 1.76 -20.03 24.19
CA ASP A 169 3.12 -20.57 24.16
C ASP A 169 3.64 -20.87 22.75
N ILE A 170 2.81 -20.66 21.71
CA ILE A 170 3.25 -20.71 20.32
C ILE A 170 3.79 -19.32 19.94
N PRO A 171 5.04 -19.19 19.45
CA PRO A 171 5.60 -17.90 19.03
C PRO A 171 4.68 -17.16 18.05
N VAL A 172 4.39 -15.89 18.35
CA VAL A 172 3.57 -15.04 17.48
C VAL A 172 4.36 -14.65 16.23
N GLU A 173 3.82 -14.96 15.06
CA GLU A 173 4.42 -14.58 13.78
C GLU A 173 3.75 -13.34 13.18
N ALA A 174 4.49 -12.63 12.31
CA ALA A 174 3.91 -11.61 11.45
C ALA A 174 3.12 -12.28 10.32
N ILE A 175 1.91 -11.80 10.06
CA ILE A 175 1.00 -12.38 9.06
C ILE A 175 0.54 -11.24 8.14
N ILE A 176 0.64 -11.46 6.83
CA ILE A 176 0.09 -10.57 5.82
C ILE A 176 -1.43 -10.73 5.81
N ASN A 177 -2.15 -9.62 5.92
CA ASN A 177 -3.61 -9.59 5.80
C ASN A 177 -4.01 -9.76 4.33
N GLU A 178 -3.94 -11.00 3.84
CA GLU A 178 -4.20 -11.34 2.45
C GLU A 178 -5.68 -11.65 2.19
N ILE A 179 -6.15 -11.28 1.00
CA ILE A 179 -7.50 -11.57 0.55
C ILE A 179 -7.72 -13.07 0.37
N GLN A 180 -8.90 -13.55 0.77
CA GLN A 180 -9.34 -14.90 0.44
C GLN A 180 -10.17 -14.86 -0.82
N TYR A 181 -9.61 -15.33 -1.92
CA TYR A 181 -10.32 -15.42 -3.18
C TYR A 181 -11.34 -16.57 -3.16
N ALA A 182 -12.51 -16.33 -3.75
CA ALA A 182 -13.53 -17.37 -3.93
C ALA A 182 -13.15 -18.38 -5.03
N GLU A 183 -12.37 -17.93 -6.00
CA GLU A 183 -11.86 -18.71 -7.12
C GLU A 183 -10.34 -18.53 -7.22
N GLU A 184 -9.63 -19.49 -7.79
CA GLU A 184 -8.18 -19.41 -7.94
C GLU A 184 -7.81 -18.27 -8.90
N VAL A 185 -6.88 -17.41 -8.48
CA VAL A 185 -6.30 -16.37 -9.33
C VAL A 185 -5.18 -17.00 -10.17
N GLY A 186 -5.27 -16.85 -11.49
CA GLY A 186 -4.25 -17.34 -12.43
C GLY A 186 -2.87 -16.69 -12.22
N GLU A 187 -1.84 -17.29 -12.82
CA GLU A 187 -0.51 -16.67 -12.85
C GLU A 187 -0.52 -15.43 -13.76
N PRO A 188 0.34 -14.44 -13.48
CA PRO A 188 0.49 -13.30 -14.37
C PRO A 188 1.04 -13.72 -15.74
N GLU A 189 0.46 -13.15 -16.79
CA GLU A 189 0.84 -13.44 -18.18
C GLU A 189 1.48 -12.21 -18.82
N ASN A 190 2.68 -12.39 -19.39
CA ASN A 190 3.30 -11.35 -20.21
C ASN A 190 2.50 -11.20 -21.52
N LEU A 191 1.96 -10.00 -21.78
CA LEU A 191 1.15 -9.70 -22.97
C LEU A 191 1.90 -9.80 -24.32
N GLY A 192 3.19 -10.14 -24.28
CA GLY A 192 4.00 -10.42 -25.45
C GLY A 192 4.52 -9.17 -26.16
N PRO A 193 5.34 -9.35 -27.21
CA PRO A 193 6.07 -8.27 -27.88
C PRO A 193 5.20 -7.33 -28.72
N GLN A 194 3.91 -7.63 -28.84
CA GLN A 194 2.94 -6.74 -29.49
C GLN A 194 2.63 -5.53 -28.59
N ILE A 195 2.65 -5.74 -27.27
CA ILE A 195 2.40 -4.71 -26.26
C ILE A 195 3.71 -4.35 -25.59
N ASN A 196 4.40 -5.32 -24.98
CA ASN A 196 5.61 -5.08 -24.21
C ASN A 196 6.81 -4.79 -25.10
N SER A 197 7.65 -3.86 -24.67
CA SER A 197 8.85 -3.42 -25.37
C SER A 197 10.06 -3.43 -24.44
N ARG A 198 11.22 -3.04 -24.99
CA ARG A 198 12.44 -2.82 -24.20
C ARG A 198 12.47 -1.46 -23.47
N TYR A 199 11.42 -0.67 -23.66
CA TYR A 199 11.25 0.65 -23.09
C TYR A 199 10.28 0.57 -21.90
N ASP A 200 10.16 1.64 -21.11
CA ASP A 200 9.30 1.60 -19.94
C ASP A 200 7.82 1.68 -20.36
N ASP A 201 7.16 0.52 -20.37
CA ASP A 201 5.73 0.37 -20.60
C ASP A 201 4.99 0.33 -19.27
N MET A 202 4.13 1.31 -19.01
CA MET A 202 3.48 1.49 -17.71
C MET A 202 2.06 2.06 -17.83
N LEU A 203 1.34 2.12 -16.71
CA LEU A 203 0.01 2.76 -16.62
C LEU A 203 -1.03 2.15 -17.59
N PRO A 204 -1.24 0.83 -17.61
CA PRO A 204 -2.30 0.25 -18.43
C PRO A 204 -3.67 0.78 -18.00
N ILE A 205 -4.47 1.21 -18.97
CA ILE A 205 -5.88 1.57 -18.82
C ILE A 205 -6.66 0.82 -19.89
N ILE A 206 -7.44 -0.17 -19.45
CA ILE A 206 -8.30 -0.97 -20.32
C ILE A 206 -9.64 -0.24 -20.53
N SER A 207 -10.13 -0.23 -21.77
CA SER A 207 -11.45 0.30 -22.09
C SER A 207 -12.55 -0.52 -21.40
N PRO A 208 -13.73 0.06 -21.11
CA PRO A 208 -14.79 -0.64 -20.40
C PRO A 208 -15.25 -1.93 -21.10
N ASP A 209 -15.20 -1.96 -22.43
CA ASP A 209 -15.55 -3.12 -23.25
C ASP A 209 -14.44 -4.19 -23.33
N GLY A 210 -13.28 -3.94 -22.73
CA GLY A 210 -12.14 -4.85 -22.67
C GLY A 210 -11.34 -4.96 -23.97
N LYS A 211 -11.59 -4.09 -24.97
CA LYS A 211 -11.02 -4.27 -26.33
C LYS A 211 -9.88 -3.33 -26.70
N THR A 212 -9.68 -2.25 -25.95
CA THR A 212 -8.63 -1.26 -26.20
C THR A 212 -7.82 -1.05 -24.94
N LEU A 213 -6.53 -1.35 -24.99
CA LEU A 213 -5.60 -1.09 -23.90
C LEU A 213 -4.78 0.16 -24.24
N TYR A 214 -4.92 1.20 -23.43
CA TYR A 214 -4.04 2.36 -23.45
C TYR A 214 -2.91 2.16 -22.44
N PHE A 215 -1.73 2.69 -22.71
CA PHE A 215 -0.61 2.66 -21.77
C PHE A 215 0.40 3.78 -22.09
N GLY A 216 1.17 4.19 -21.08
CA GLY A 216 2.30 5.09 -21.24
C GLY A 216 3.54 4.31 -21.67
N ARG A 217 4.26 4.83 -22.66
CA ARG A 217 5.59 4.32 -23.04
C ARG A 217 6.61 5.45 -22.99
N LYS A 218 7.69 5.26 -22.24
CA LYS A 218 8.76 6.26 -22.07
C LYS A 218 9.99 5.95 -22.92
N LEU A 219 10.75 6.97 -23.32
CA LEU A 219 12.04 6.87 -24.03
C LEU A 219 11.99 6.20 -25.42
N HIS A 220 10.81 6.01 -26.01
CA HIS A 220 10.69 5.42 -27.33
C HIS A 220 11.04 6.45 -28.44
N PRO A 221 11.74 6.07 -29.52
CA PRO A 221 12.15 7.01 -30.58
C PRO A 221 11.01 7.76 -31.27
N GLU A 222 9.84 7.13 -31.35
CA GLU A 222 8.61 7.73 -31.93
C GLU A 222 7.91 8.71 -30.98
N ASN A 223 8.32 8.79 -29.71
CA ASN A 223 7.71 9.72 -28.78
C ASN A 223 8.01 11.18 -29.19
N ILE A 224 7.08 12.07 -28.85
CA ILE A 224 7.16 13.50 -29.18
C ILE A 224 8.14 14.20 -28.21
N GLY A 225 8.81 15.25 -28.71
CA GLY A 225 9.81 16.02 -27.96
C GLY A 225 11.21 15.41 -28.01
N ASP A 226 12.20 16.20 -27.59
CA ASP A 226 13.61 15.80 -27.62
C ASP A 226 13.97 14.82 -26.50
N GLU A 227 13.33 14.97 -25.34
CA GLU A 227 13.57 14.11 -24.17
C GLU A 227 12.89 12.74 -24.26
N LYS A 228 12.04 12.51 -25.27
CA LYS A 228 11.26 11.27 -25.46
C LYS A 228 10.57 10.84 -24.17
N ARG A 229 9.82 11.78 -23.56
CA ARG A 229 9.02 11.54 -22.35
C ARG A 229 7.92 10.52 -22.61
N ASP A 230 7.09 10.26 -21.61
CA ASP A 230 5.96 9.34 -21.69
C ASP A 230 4.96 9.81 -22.75
N ASP A 231 4.63 8.94 -23.70
CA ASP A 231 3.55 9.15 -24.65
C ASP A 231 2.48 8.08 -24.48
N ILE A 232 1.26 8.40 -24.92
CA ILE A 232 0.14 7.48 -24.97
C ILE A 232 0.31 6.56 -26.18
N TRP A 233 0.37 5.27 -25.90
CA TRP A 233 0.30 4.18 -26.85
C TRP A 233 -0.97 3.38 -26.60
N TYR A 234 -1.41 2.64 -27.61
CA TYR A 234 -2.56 1.76 -27.47
C TYR A 234 -2.45 0.50 -28.32
N SER A 235 -3.17 -0.53 -27.90
CA SER A 235 -3.40 -1.74 -28.68
C SER A 235 -4.88 -2.13 -28.62
N THR A 236 -5.35 -2.85 -29.63
CA THR A 236 -6.72 -3.36 -29.72
C THR A 236 -6.74 -4.87 -29.86
N LEU A 237 -7.81 -5.52 -29.41
CA LEU A 237 -8.05 -6.92 -29.71
C LEU A 237 -8.52 -7.10 -31.16
N ASP A 238 -7.91 -8.05 -31.86
CA ASP A 238 -8.34 -8.48 -33.18
C ASP A 238 -9.56 -9.44 -33.12
N VAL A 239 -10.03 -9.90 -34.27
CA VAL A 239 -11.19 -10.81 -34.38
C VAL A 239 -10.98 -12.18 -33.72
N ASN A 240 -9.73 -12.53 -33.38
CA ASN A 240 -9.34 -13.76 -32.72
C ASN A 240 -8.97 -13.55 -31.24
N ASN A 241 -9.26 -12.37 -30.68
CA ASN A 241 -8.90 -11.95 -29.32
C ASN A 241 -7.39 -11.89 -29.07
N ASN A 242 -6.58 -11.59 -30.08
CA ASN A 242 -5.16 -11.29 -29.89
C ASN A 242 -4.93 -9.77 -29.89
N TRP A 243 -4.06 -9.30 -29.01
CA TRP A 243 -3.59 -7.92 -29.03
C TRP A 243 -2.83 -7.61 -30.32
N THR A 244 -3.21 -6.52 -30.99
CA THR A 244 -2.48 -6.00 -32.15
C THR A 244 -1.14 -5.37 -31.73
N THR A 245 -0.25 -5.12 -32.68
CA THR A 245 0.95 -4.31 -32.42
C THR A 245 0.54 -2.95 -31.87
N ALA A 246 1.19 -2.53 -30.78
CA ALA A 246 0.99 -1.23 -30.17
C ALA A 246 1.24 -0.10 -31.16
N GLN A 247 0.37 0.91 -31.11
CA GLN A 247 0.42 2.08 -31.97
C GLN A 247 0.59 3.34 -31.13
N HIS A 248 1.46 4.24 -31.57
CA HIS A 248 1.57 5.59 -31.02
C HIS A 248 0.28 6.37 -31.32
N TYR A 249 -0.34 6.99 -30.31
CA TYR A 249 -1.64 7.65 -30.50
C TYR A 249 -1.55 8.98 -31.29
N GLY A 250 -0.44 9.72 -31.12
CA GLY A 250 -0.23 11.02 -31.76
C GLY A 250 -1.10 12.17 -31.20
N ALA A 251 -1.09 13.30 -31.90
CA ALA A 251 -1.91 14.46 -31.55
C ALA A 251 -3.42 14.17 -31.75
N PRO A 252 -4.31 14.76 -30.93
CA PRO A 252 -4.04 15.82 -29.95
C PRO A 252 -3.69 15.32 -28.55
N LEU A 253 -3.60 14.00 -28.34
CA LEU A 253 -3.33 13.44 -27.02
C LEU A 253 -1.83 13.48 -26.67
N ASN A 254 -0.93 13.25 -27.62
CA ASN A 254 0.50 13.37 -27.38
C ASN A 254 1.00 14.78 -27.75
N ASN A 255 1.87 15.31 -26.90
CA ASN A 255 2.66 16.54 -27.10
C ASN A 255 4.08 16.31 -26.53
N GLU A 256 4.94 17.34 -26.51
CA GLU A 256 6.35 17.19 -26.09
C GLU A 256 6.58 16.92 -24.58
N HIS A 257 5.53 16.95 -23.76
CA HIS A 257 5.59 16.67 -22.32
C HIS A 257 5.06 15.25 -21.99
N HIS A 258 4.95 14.92 -20.71
CA HIS A 258 4.39 13.63 -20.29
C HIS A 258 2.91 13.51 -20.66
N ASN A 259 2.54 12.44 -21.36
CA ASN A 259 1.17 12.13 -21.76
C ASN A 259 0.84 10.71 -21.32
N PHE A 260 -0.19 10.55 -20.51
CA PHE A 260 -0.74 9.25 -20.17
C PHE A 260 -2.23 9.35 -19.82
N VAL A 261 -2.96 8.29 -20.17
CA VAL A 261 -4.37 8.12 -19.79
C VAL A 261 -4.40 7.65 -18.34
N SER A 262 -5.27 8.24 -17.53
CA SER A 262 -5.42 7.89 -16.11
C SER A 262 -6.80 7.33 -15.79
N TRP A 263 -7.77 7.53 -16.68
CA TRP A 263 -9.13 6.99 -16.54
C TRP A 263 -9.89 7.08 -17.86
N ILE A 264 -10.83 6.17 -18.07
CA ILE A 264 -11.77 6.19 -19.18
C ILE A 264 -13.20 6.02 -18.64
N SER A 265 -14.15 6.80 -19.17
CA SER A 265 -15.54 6.73 -18.73
C SER A 265 -16.20 5.43 -19.18
N ALA A 266 -17.15 4.94 -18.40
CA ALA A 266 -17.86 3.69 -18.68
C ALA A 266 -18.58 3.66 -20.04
N ASP A 267 -18.89 4.83 -20.61
CA ASP A 267 -19.49 4.97 -21.94
C ASP A 267 -18.48 5.14 -23.08
N ASP A 268 -17.17 5.03 -22.81
CA ASP A 268 -16.06 5.22 -23.77
C ASP A 268 -16.10 6.60 -24.49
N LYS A 269 -16.62 7.63 -23.82
CA LYS A 269 -16.72 8.98 -24.40
C LYS A 269 -15.80 10.02 -23.78
N THR A 270 -15.22 9.75 -22.62
CA THR A 270 -14.34 10.67 -21.90
C THR A 270 -13.10 9.94 -21.41
N ILE A 271 -11.93 10.57 -21.56
CA ILE A 271 -10.70 10.15 -20.89
C ILE A 271 -10.18 11.26 -19.99
N LEU A 272 -9.59 10.86 -18.87
CA LEU A 272 -8.77 11.70 -18.00
C LEU A 272 -7.31 11.53 -18.39
N LEU A 273 -6.59 12.64 -18.47
CA LEU A 273 -5.19 12.73 -18.87
C LEU A 273 -4.40 13.47 -17.81
N ALA A 274 -3.22 12.97 -17.49
CA ALA A 274 -2.27 13.63 -16.59
C ALA A 274 -1.30 14.53 -17.36
N ASN A 275 -1.81 15.69 -17.81
CA ASN A 275 -1.02 16.77 -18.43
C ASN A 275 -1.84 18.09 -18.38
N ASP A 276 -1.17 19.24 -18.37
CA ASP A 276 -1.79 20.57 -18.55
C ASP A 276 -1.78 20.96 -20.05
N TYR A 277 -2.82 20.61 -20.81
CA TYR A 277 -2.90 21.03 -22.23
C TYR A 277 -3.20 22.52 -22.44
N LYS A 278 -3.42 23.29 -21.36
CA LYS A 278 -3.57 24.75 -21.41
C LYS A 278 -2.23 25.46 -21.23
N ASN A 279 -1.40 24.99 -20.30
CA ASN A 279 -0.04 25.47 -20.06
C ASN A 279 0.91 24.27 -19.87
N PRO A 280 1.28 23.58 -20.97
CA PRO A 280 2.09 22.37 -20.88
C PRO A 280 3.41 22.61 -20.15
N GLY A 281 3.84 21.62 -19.36
CA GLY A 281 5.07 21.69 -18.54
C GLY A 281 4.95 22.46 -17.21
N VAL A 282 3.82 23.11 -16.91
CA VAL A 282 3.63 23.86 -15.65
C VAL A 282 2.96 22.98 -14.59
N GLY A 283 3.79 22.21 -13.88
CA GLY A 283 3.39 21.39 -12.73
C GLY A 283 2.43 20.25 -13.08
N GLN A 284 2.04 19.48 -12.07
CA GLN A 284 1.15 18.34 -12.26
C GLN A 284 -0.32 18.80 -12.28
N ARG A 285 -0.97 18.62 -13.43
CA ARG A 285 -2.38 18.98 -13.68
C ARG A 285 -3.06 17.87 -14.46
N ILE A 286 -4.39 17.90 -14.42
CA ILE A 286 -5.23 16.95 -15.14
C ILE A 286 -6.13 17.65 -16.17
N SER A 287 -6.36 16.96 -17.27
CA SER A 287 -7.20 17.38 -18.39
C SER A 287 -8.15 16.28 -18.79
N ILE A 288 -9.23 16.63 -19.50
CA ILE A 288 -10.15 15.66 -20.09
C ILE A 288 -10.21 15.81 -21.60
N SER A 289 -10.33 14.70 -22.32
CA SER A 289 -10.71 14.69 -23.73
C SER A 289 -12.02 13.94 -23.93
N THR A 290 -12.81 14.35 -24.92
CA THR A 290 -14.07 13.72 -25.29
C THR A 290 -13.98 13.14 -26.69
N LYS A 291 -14.49 11.93 -26.86
CA LYS A 291 -14.52 11.21 -28.14
C LYS A 291 -15.67 11.70 -29.01
N ASN A 292 -15.39 12.01 -30.27
CA ASN A 292 -16.41 12.27 -31.30
C ASN A 292 -16.01 11.52 -32.57
N ASN A 293 -16.96 10.80 -33.20
CA ASN A 293 -16.70 9.99 -34.39
C ASN A 293 -15.48 9.05 -34.26
N ASN A 294 -15.34 8.39 -33.11
CA ASN A 294 -14.23 7.49 -32.74
C ASN A 294 -12.85 8.15 -32.57
N GLU A 295 -12.76 9.48 -32.59
CA GLU A 295 -11.52 10.22 -32.37
C GLU A 295 -11.58 11.05 -31.09
N TRP A 296 -10.51 11.03 -30.30
CA TRP A 296 -10.35 11.90 -29.13
C TRP A 296 -10.10 13.36 -29.56
N GLY A 297 -10.90 14.29 -29.04
CA GLY A 297 -10.73 15.72 -29.29
C GLY A 297 -9.54 16.34 -28.54
N PHE A 298 -9.31 17.64 -28.76
CA PHE A 298 -8.28 18.37 -28.02
C PHE A 298 -8.59 18.40 -26.51
N PRO A 299 -7.66 17.99 -25.63
CA PRO A 299 -7.90 17.94 -24.19
C PRO A 299 -8.11 19.32 -23.57
N LYS A 300 -8.95 19.38 -22.53
CA LYS A 300 -9.25 20.60 -21.78
C LYS A 300 -8.88 20.42 -20.32
N ARG A 301 -8.06 21.33 -19.78
CA ARG A 301 -7.67 21.33 -18.37
C ARG A 301 -8.88 21.37 -17.44
N LEU A 302 -8.89 20.53 -16.41
CA LEU A 302 -9.88 20.60 -15.35
C LEU A 302 -9.58 21.77 -14.39
N PRO A 303 -10.60 22.56 -13.98
CA PRO A 303 -10.43 23.61 -12.99
C PRO A 303 -10.52 23.04 -11.58
N VAL A 304 -9.40 22.46 -11.11
CA VAL A 304 -9.21 21.97 -9.73
C VAL A 304 -8.63 23.10 -8.88
N ASP A 305 -9.31 23.40 -7.76
CA ASP A 305 -8.83 24.41 -6.81
C ASP A 305 -7.54 23.93 -6.12
N ASP A 306 -6.57 24.82 -5.96
CA ASP A 306 -5.29 24.58 -5.28
C ASP A 306 -4.60 23.25 -5.63
N MET A 307 -4.65 22.87 -6.91
CA MET A 307 -3.95 21.68 -7.38
C MET A 307 -2.44 21.94 -7.40
N TYR A 308 -1.66 21.11 -6.74
CA TYR A 308 -0.22 20.99 -6.89
C TYR A 308 0.24 19.65 -6.32
N SER A 309 1.48 19.30 -6.63
CA SER A 309 2.21 18.22 -5.98
C SER A 309 3.67 18.67 -5.86
N GLU A 310 4.30 18.33 -4.74
CA GLU A 310 5.74 18.53 -4.53
C GLU A 310 6.57 17.38 -5.11
N ASN A 311 5.93 16.23 -5.35
CA ASN A 311 6.53 15.06 -5.97
C ASN A 311 6.51 15.17 -7.49
N GLU A 312 7.53 14.60 -8.15
CA GLU A 312 7.59 14.53 -9.62
C GLU A 312 6.63 13.48 -10.19
N TYR A 313 6.21 12.49 -9.39
CA TYR A 313 5.25 11.47 -9.75
C TYR A 313 3.83 11.82 -9.27
N SER A 314 2.84 11.32 -9.99
CA SER A 314 1.44 11.40 -9.58
C SER A 314 0.58 10.37 -10.31
N CYS A 315 -0.49 9.95 -9.64
CA CYS A 315 -1.48 9.03 -10.21
C CYS A 315 -2.86 9.64 -10.04
N TYR A 316 -3.78 9.34 -10.96
CA TYR A 316 -5.15 9.87 -10.93
C TYR A 316 -6.12 8.77 -11.36
N HIS A 317 -7.31 8.74 -10.78
CA HIS A 317 -8.41 7.90 -11.29
C HIS A 317 -9.76 8.49 -10.90
N ALA A 318 -10.72 8.52 -11.82
CA ALA A 318 -12.07 9.00 -11.53
C ALA A 318 -13.02 7.85 -11.19
N ASN A 319 -14.09 8.15 -10.44
CA ASN A 319 -15.16 7.19 -10.20
C ASN A 319 -16.03 7.02 -11.46
N THR A 320 -16.91 6.01 -11.50
CA THR A 320 -17.72 5.69 -12.69
C THR A 320 -18.54 6.89 -13.20
N GLU A 321 -19.07 7.73 -12.31
CA GLU A 321 -19.87 8.90 -12.67
C GLU A 321 -19.04 10.14 -13.07
N GLY A 322 -17.72 10.10 -12.91
CA GLY A 322 -16.84 11.26 -13.15
C GLY A 322 -17.17 12.45 -12.22
N THR A 323 -17.53 12.16 -10.97
CA THR A 323 -17.88 13.14 -9.92
C THR A 323 -16.86 13.21 -8.79
N ALA A 324 -15.97 12.22 -8.68
CA ALA A 324 -14.85 12.17 -7.76
C ALA A 324 -13.59 11.74 -8.51
N ILE A 325 -12.44 12.32 -8.14
CA ILE A 325 -11.12 11.93 -8.63
C ILE A 325 -10.26 11.62 -7.41
N LEU A 326 -9.74 10.40 -7.35
CA LEU A 326 -8.67 10.04 -6.43
C LEU A 326 -7.31 10.30 -7.07
N MET A 327 -6.36 10.74 -6.26
CA MET A 327 -5.05 11.20 -6.71
C MET A 327 -3.98 10.78 -5.72
N ALA A 328 -2.90 10.16 -6.19
CA ALA A 328 -1.69 9.98 -5.39
C ALA A 328 -0.75 11.16 -5.68
N ILE A 329 -0.52 12.02 -4.70
CA ILE A 329 0.26 13.27 -4.82
C ILE A 329 0.95 13.60 -3.49
N GLU A 330 1.91 14.52 -3.53
CA GLU A 330 2.57 15.05 -2.33
C GLU A 330 2.14 16.51 -2.09
N ARG A 331 1.57 16.76 -0.92
CA ARG A 331 1.24 18.08 -0.38
C ARG A 331 1.80 18.24 1.04
N GLU A 332 1.79 19.46 1.58
CA GLU A 332 2.30 19.77 2.92
C GLU A 332 1.80 18.83 4.04
N ILE A 333 0.53 18.41 3.95
CA ILE A 333 -0.15 17.58 4.97
C ILE A 333 0.00 16.06 4.76
N THR A 334 0.70 15.62 3.70
CA THR A 334 0.95 14.20 3.36
C THR A 334 1.61 13.47 4.52
N PHE A 335 1.19 12.26 4.86
CA PHE A 335 1.78 11.46 5.93
C PHE A 335 3.14 10.89 5.52
N GLY A 336 3.27 10.44 4.28
CA GLY A 336 4.48 9.92 3.69
C GLY A 336 5.07 10.81 2.59
N ASP A 337 5.64 10.19 1.56
CA ASP A 337 6.17 10.87 0.37
C ASP A 337 5.07 11.07 -0.69
N MET A 338 4.17 10.11 -0.89
CA MET A 338 2.92 10.32 -1.63
C MET A 338 1.75 9.70 -0.88
N ASP A 339 0.63 10.43 -0.84
CA ASP A 339 -0.62 9.99 -0.22
C ASP A 339 -1.75 10.07 -1.25
N ILE A 340 -2.83 9.35 -0.97
CA ILE A 340 -4.08 9.42 -1.73
C ILE A 340 -4.96 10.56 -1.20
N TYR A 341 -5.41 11.41 -2.13
CA TYR A 341 -6.33 12.52 -1.94
C TYR A 341 -7.58 12.33 -2.80
N VAL A 342 -8.68 12.99 -2.43
CA VAL A 342 -9.92 13.06 -3.22
C VAL A 342 -10.26 14.51 -3.60
N SER A 343 -10.69 14.72 -4.84
CA SER A 343 -11.33 15.95 -5.27
C SER A 343 -12.73 15.66 -5.82
N MET A 344 -13.69 16.51 -5.48
CA MET A 344 -15.11 16.36 -5.82
C MET A 344 -15.53 17.40 -6.86
N LYS A 345 -16.29 16.96 -7.86
CA LYS A 345 -16.87 17.83 -8.87
C LYS A 345 -18.01 18.65 -8.27
N ARG A 346 -18.01 19.95 -8.54
CA ARG A 346 -19.06 20.90 -8.16
C ARG A 346 -20.08 21.08 -9.28
N LYS A 347 -21.24 21.62 -8.91
CA LYS A 347 -22.35 21.90 -9.85
C LYS A 347 -21.98 22.86 -10.99
N ASN A 348 -21.04 23.77 -10.75
CA ASN A 348 -20.54 24.73 -11.75
C ASN A 348 -19.45 24.13 -12.67
N GLY A 349 -19.09 22.84 -12.49
CA GLY A 349 -18.07 22.16 -13.27
C GLY A 349 -16.63 22.29 -12.74
N SER A 350 -16.38 23.08 -11.68
CA SER A 350 -15.08 23.10 -11.00
C SER A 350 -14.94 21.95 -10.01
N TRP A 351 -13.71 21.72 -9.55
CA TRP A 351 -13.35 20.62 -8.66
C TRP A 351 -12.79 21.15 -7.35
N THR A 352 -13.13 20.49 -6.24
CA THR A 352 -12.66 20.92 -4.91
C THR A 352 -11.15 20.80 -4.77
N GLU A 353 -10.61 21.50 -3.79
CA GLU A 353 -9.25 21.24 -3.32
C GLU A 353 -9.09 19.75 -2.96
N PRO A 354 -7.97 19.09 -3.34
CA PRO A 354 -7.68 17.72 -2.95
C PRO A 354 -7.69 17.56 -1.43
N LYS A 355 -8.47 16.62 -0.90
CA LYS A 355 -8.53 16.30 0.54
C LYS A 355 -7.91 14.94 0.81
N ASN A 356 -6.98 14.86 1.77
CA ASN A 356 -6.34 13.61 2.18
C ASN A 356 -7.42 12.61 2.69
N ILE A 357 -7.37 11.35 2.23
CA ILE A 357 -8.43 10.37 2.52
C ILE A 357 -8.28 9.64 3.87
N GLY A 358 -7.25 9.99 4.65
CA GLY A 358 -7.05 9.52 6.01
C GLY A 358 -5.99 8.44 6.16
N ASN A 359 -5.59 8.21 7.41
CA ASN A 359 -4.45 7.38 7.80
C ASN A 359 -4.76 5.87 7.87
N VAL A 360 -5.95 5.44 7.46
CA VAL A 360 -6.24 4.01 7.22
C VAL A 360 -5.62 3.57 5.90
N ILE A 361 -5.59 4.48 4.91
CA ILE A 361 -5.02 4.22 3.59
C ILE A 361 -3.61 4.81 3.51
N ASN A 362 -3.45 6.06 3.94
CA ASN A 362 -2.20 6.78 3.84
C ASN A 362 -1.28 6.50 5.03
N THR A 363 -0.04 6.10 4.75
CA THR A 363 0.94 5.66 5.74
C THR A 363 2.09 6.67 5.83
N ALA A 364 3.12 6.35 6.62
CA ALA A 364 4.35 7.14 6.60
C ALA A 364 5.27 6.79 5.40
N ALA A 365 4.89 5.80 4.58
CA ALA A 365 5.62 5.35 3.40
C ALA A 365 5.08 6.02 2.12
N LYS A 366 4.83 5.24 1.07
CA LYS A 366 4.33 5.74 -0.21
C LYS A 366 3.08 4.99 -0.59
N GLU A 367 2.04 5.73 -0.95
CA GLU A 367 0.85 5.20 -1.61
C GLU A 367 0.77 5.70 -3.05
N GLY A 368 0.28 4.85 -3.95
CA GLY A 368 0.23 5.12 -5.38
C GLY A 368 -0.86 4.34 -6.11
N SER A 369 -0.91 4.53 -7.43
CA SER A 369 -1.63 3.65 -8.37
C SER A 369 -3.08 3.33 -8.01
N VAL A 370 -3.82 4.35 -7.59
CA VAL A 370 -5.20 4.17 -7.16
C VAL A 370 -6.13 3.89 -8.35
N PHE A 371 -6.97 2.87 -8.20
CA PHE A 371 -8.03 2.48 -9.11
C PHE A 371 -9.34 2.34 -8.34
N ILE A 372 -10.41 2.93 -8.86
CA ILE A 372 -11.75 2.88 -8.26
C ILE A 372 -12.56 1.84 -9.02
N ALA A 373 -13.04 0.83 -8.31
CA ALA A 373 -13.88 -0.21 -8.89
C ALA A 373 -15.27 0.33 -9.29
N ALA A 374 -15.95 -0.39 -10.19
CA ALA A 374 -17.26 0.01 -10.73
C ALA A 374 -18.38 0.12 -9.67
N ASP A 375 -18.20 -0.45 -8.47
CA ASP A 375 -19.14 -0.31 -7.35
C ASP A 375 -19.05 1.06 -6.64
N ASN A 376 -18.06 1.89 -6.99
CA ASN A 376 -17.73 3.18 -6.36
C ASN A 376 -17.56 3.12 -4.83
N LYS A 377 -17.21 1.93 -4.33
CA LYS A 377 -16.96 1.64 -2.92
C LYS A 377 -15.62 0.96 -2.70
N THR A 378 -15.15 0.19 -3.66
CA THR A 378 -13.88 -0.52 -3.57
C THR A 378 -12.79 0.27 -4.28
N ILE A 379 -11.65 0.44 -3.62
CA ILE A 379 -10.42 0.92 -4.24
C ILE A 379 -9.36 -0.16 -4.23
N TYR A 380 -8.56 -0.18 -5.29
CA TYR A 380 -7.31 -0.89 -5.38
C TYR A 380 -6.21 0.14 -5.43
N PHE A 381 -5.12 -0.05 -4.70
CA PHE A 381 -4.02 0.91 -4.65
C PHE A 381 -2.72 0.19 -4.31
N SER A 382 -1.59 0.77 -4.69
CA SER A 382 -0.28 0.26 -4.31
C SER A 382 0.24 0.98 -3.07
N SER A 383 0.94 0.28 -2.17
CA SER A 383 1.57 0.90 -1.00
C SER A 383 2.85 0.16 -0.57
N GLU A 384 3.82 0.93 -0.07
CA GLU A 384 5.04 0.46 0.61
C GLU A 384 4.88 0.41 2.16
N GLY A 385 3.70 0.77 2.69
CA GLY A 385 3.48 1.05 4.11
C GLY A 385 2.73 -0.02 4.89
N PHE A 386 2.36 -1.12 4.25
CA PHE A 386 1.67 -2.24 4.88
C PHE A 386 2.46 -3.53 4.69
N SER A 387 2.21 -4.51 5.57
CA SER A 387 2.82 -5.82 5.49
C SER A 387 2.49 -6.50 4.17
N GLY A 388 3.53 -6.83 3.40
CA GLY A 388 3.43 -7.35 2.04
C GLY A 388 4.60 -8.24 1.65
N TYR A 389 4.85 -8.34 0.35
CA TYR A 389 5.78 -9.25 -0.31
C TYR A 389 7.01 -8.55 -0.90
N GLY A 390 6.88 -7.29 -1.30
CA GLY A 390 7.94 -6.52 -1.97
C GLY A 390 7.98 -5.05 -1.57
N GLY A 391 8.30 -4.19 -2.54
CA GLY A 391 8.29 -2.73 -2.41
C GLY A 391 6.87 -2.21 -2.42
N PHE A 392 6.41 -1.77 -3.60
CA PHE A 392 4.98 -1.53 -3.81
C PHE A 392 4.21 -2.83 -3.96
N ASP A 393 3.31 -3.08 -3.01
CA ASP A 393 2.32 -4.15 -3.10
C ASP A 393 0.94 -3.57 -3.39
N MET A 394 0.11 -4.30 -4.13
CA MET A 394 -1.30 -3.99 -4.37
C MET A 394 -2.18 -4.43 -3.20
N TYR A 395 -3.06 -3.52 -2.78
CA TYR A 395 -4.04 -3.68 -1.72
C TYR A 395 -5.45 -3.31 -2.20
N LEU A 396 -6.44 -3.84 -1.51
CA LEU A 396 -7.85 -3.47 -1.62
C LEU A 396 -8.35 -2.84 -0.33
N SER A 397 -9.18 -1.80 -0.43
CA SER A 397 -9.97 -1.28 0.69
C SER A 397 -11.38 -0.89 0.24
N ARG A 398 -12.34 -0.88 1.19
CA ARG A 398 -13.74 -0.54 0.96
C ARG A 398 -14.16 0.68 1.74
N ARG A 399 -14.85 1.59 1.07
CA ARG A 399 -15.51 2.76 1.62
C ARG A 399 -16.67 2.31 2.51
N LEU A 400 -16.66 2.76 3.76
CA LEU A 400 -17.58 2.29 4.81
C LEU A 400 -18.83 3.15 4.95
N ASP A 401 -18.83 4.34 4.36
CA ASP A 401 -19.97 5.27 4.33
C ASP A 401 -19.98 6.11 3.04
N ASP A 402 -20.84 7.11 2.98
CA ASP A 402 -20.97 7.97 1.79
C ASP A 402 -19.85 9.02 1.67
N THR A 403 -18.95 9.12 2.65
CA THR A 403 -17.75 9.96 2.59
C THR A 403 -16.61 9.24 1.86
N TRP A 404 -15.58 9.99 1.48
CA TRP A 404 -14.32 9.44 0.93
C TRP A 404 -13.22 9.36 2.00
N LEU A 405 -13.59 9.41 3.28
CA LEU A 405 -12.67 9.56 4.42
C LEU A 405 -12.74 8.39 5.41
N ASN A 406 -13.60 7.41 5.15
CA ASN A 406 -13.84 6.27 6.02
C ASN A 406 -13.72 4.99 5.23
N TRP A 407 -12.64 4.26 5.48
CA TRP A 407 -12.20 3.10 4.71
C TRP A 407 -11.96 1.90 5.63
N SER A 408 -12.13 0.70 5.10
CA SER A 408 -11.74 -0.53 5.80
C SER A 408 -10.21 -0.65 5.86
N GLU A 409 -9.71 -1.46 6.80
CA GLU A 409 -8.31 -1.90 6.82
C GLU A 409 -7.94 -2.47 5.43
N PRO A 410 -6.79 -2.08 4.85
CA PRO A 410 -6.32 -2.63 3.59
C PRO A 410 -6.07 -4.14 3.66
N VAL A 411 -6.37 -4.82 2.57
CA VAL A 411 -6.16 -6.25 2.40
C VAL A 411 -5.24 -6.47 1.20
N ASN A 412 -4.12 -7.16 1.40
CA ASN A 412 -3.14 -7.45 0.35
C ASN A 412 -3.75 -8.41 -0.69
N LEU A 413 -3.47 -8.19 -1.98
CA LEU A 413 -4.00 -9.03 -3.08
C LEU A 413 -3.27 -10.38 -3.25
N GLY A 414 -2.27 -10.64 -2.43
CA GLY A 414 -1.57 -11.91 -2.38
C GLY A 414 -0.50 -12.08 -3.44
N LYS A 415 0.33 -13.11 -3.24
CA LYS A 415 1.56 -13.38 -4.00
C LYS A 415 1.39 -13.72 -5.48
N LYS A 416 0.15 -13.82 -5.98
CA LYS A 416 -0.15 -14.02 -7.40
C LYS A 416 -0.20 -12.69 -8.15
N ILE A 417 -0.54 -11.62 -7.44
CA ILE A 417 -0.56 -10.25 -7.96
C ILE A 417 0.68 -9.49 -7.51
N ASN A 418 1.12 -9.70 -6.27
CA ASN A 418 2.29 -9.05 -5.69
C ASN A 418 3.54 -9.92 -5.82
N SER A 419 4.59 -9.32 -6.38
CA SER A 419 5.92 -9.87 -6.57
C SER A 419 6.84 -9.51 -5.38
N LYS A 420 8.14 -9.70 -5.55
CA LYS A 420 9.16 -9.20 -4.58
C LYS A 420 9.65 -7.79 -4.92
N ALA A 421 9.24 -7.24 -6.06
CA ALA A 421 9.65 -5.94 -6.57
C ALA A 421 8.51 -4.92 -6.37
N ASP A 422 8.32 -4.04 -7.35
CA ASP A 422 7.24 -3.04 -7.34
C ASP A 422 6.11 -3.50 -8.26
N ASP A 423 4.88 -3.52 -7.74
CA ASP A 423 3.65 -3.86 -8.47
C ASP A 423 2.65 -2.70 -8.37
N PHE A 424 2.20 -2.21 -9.52
CA PHE A 424 1.42 -0.98 -9.60
C PHE A 424 0.55 -0.90 -10.86
N TYR A 425 -0.27 0.14 -10.93
CA TYR A 425 -1.17 0.49 -12.06
C TYR A 425 -2.16 -0.61 -12.46
N TYR A 426 -2.89 -1.12 -11.48
CA TYR A 426 -3.92 -2.14 -11.69
C TYR A 426 -5.18 -1.57 -12.35
N THR A 427 -5.71 -2.26 -13.36
CA THR A 427 -6.97 -1.91 -14.04
C THR A 427 -7.76 -3.17 -14.43
N ILE A 428 -9.09 -3.06 -14.42
CA ILE A 428 -10.01 -4.17 -14.70
C ILE A 428 -11.10 -3.68 -15.68
N PRO A 429 -11.42 -4.43 -16.76
CA PRO A 429 -12.56 -4.11 -17.63
C PRO A 429 -13.89 -4.42 -16.94
N ALA A 430 -15.01 -4.01 -17.53
CA ALA A 430 -16.33 -4.22 -16.92
C ALA A 430 -16.69 -5.70 -16.71
N SER A 431 -16.09 -6.62 -17.46
CA SER A 431 -16.35 -8.06 -17.31
C SER A 431 -15.70 -8.66 -16.06
N GLY A 432 -14.60 -8.10 -15.59
CA GLY A 432 -13.85 -8.64 -14.46
C GLY A 432 -13.04 -9.90 -14.74
N ASP A 433 -12.97 -10.36 -16.00
CA ASP A 433 -12.31 -11.63 -16.35
C ASP A 433 -10.78 -11.58 -16.23
N TYR A 434 -10.20 -10.40 -16.46
CA TYR A 434 -8.76 -10.16 -16.41
C TYR A 434 -8.45 -8.87 -15.67
N ALA A 435 -7.28 -8.82 -15.06
CA ALA A 435 -6.69 -7.58 -14.62
C ALA A 435 -5.39 -7.32 -15.38
N TYR A 436 -5.12 -6.04 -15.63
CA TYR A 436 -3.91 -5.57 -16.28
C TYR A 436 -3.16 -4.70 -15.29
N PHE A 437 -1.84 -4.86 -15.23
CA PHE A 437 -0.99 -4.13 -14.30
C PHE A 437 0.43 -4.04 -14.85
N SER A 438 1.25 -3.21 -14.21
CA SER A 438 2.67 -3.11 -14.49
C SER A 438 3.46 -3.73 -13.35
N SER A 439 4.49 -4.49 -13.69
CA SER A 439 5.42 -5.11 -12.74
C SER A 439 6.85 -4.97 -13.24
N ARG A 440 7.81 -4.95 -12.30
CA ARG A 440 9.26 -4.88 -12.56
C ARG A 440 9.97 -6.24 -12.50
N GLU A 441 9.22 -7.34 -12.44
CA GLU A 441 9.78 -8.71 -12.42
C GLU A 441 10.47 -9.12 -13.73
#